data_AF-A0A496LEJ7-F1
#
_entry.id   AF-A0A496LEJ7-F1
#
_cell.length_a   1.000
_cell.length_b   1.000
_cell.length_c   1.000
_cell.angle_alpha   90.00
_cell.angle_beta   90.00
_cell.angle_gamma   90.00
#
_symmetry.space_group_name_H-M   'P 1'
#
loop_
_entity.id
_entity.type
_entity.pdbx_description
1 polymer ?
#
loop_
_entity_poly.entity_id
_entity_poly.type
_entity_poly.pdbx_seq_one_letter_code
_entity_poly.pdbx_strand_id
1 'polypeptide(L)'
;NLDCDYFDAIFLSPHKLLGGPASCGLLAIKKELLNSDVPTFAAGGTVAYASREGHVFLKNPEQLEEGGTPPIIGLMRANLAYALRNEVGFERIKSAEDELARLFESELASIDEVINYAPKGAPRLPIISFNV
;
A
#
# COMPACT_ATOMS: atom_id res chain seq x y z
N ASN A 1 -8.36 11.05 6.91
CA ASN A 1 -7.31 11.12 5.88
C ASN A 1 -6.37 12.25 6.22
N LEU A 2 -5.06 11.97 6.29
CA LEU A 2 -4.03 13.01 6.43
C LEU A 2 -3.77 13.63 5.05
N ASP A 3 -3.38 14.89 5.03
CA ASP A 3 -2.95 15.57 3.80
C ASP A 3 -1.69 14.87 3.23
N CYS A 4 -1.57 14.78 1.91
CA CYS A 4 -0.37 14.22 1.29
C CYS A 4 0.86 15.07 1.55
N ASP A 5 0.70 16.36 1.86
CA ASP A 5 1.80 17.27 2.20
C ASP A 5 2.58 16.86 3.46
N TYR A 6 1.98 16.05 4.34
CA TYR A 6 2.67 15.50 5.51
C TYR A 6 3.66 14.37 5.19
N PHE A 7 3.73 13.92 3.93
CA PHE A 7 4.55 12.77 3.55
C PHE A 7 5.52 13.10 2.44
N ASP A 8 6.77 12.70 2.63
CA ASP A 8 7.81 12.76 1.59
C ASP A 8 7.68 11.59 0.60
N ALA A 9 7.28 10.43 1.11
CA ALA A 9 6.96 9.24 0.33
C ALA A 9 5.90 8.40 1.05
N ILE A 10 5.09 7.67 0.28
CA ILE A 10 4.07 6.74 0.76
C ILE A 10 4.14 5.49 -0.09
N PHE A 11 4.27 4.33 0.56
CA PHE A 11 4.09 3.04 -0.10
C PHE A 11 2.72 2.46 0.24
N LEU A 12 1.97 2.13 -0.80
CA LEU A 12 0.64 1.57 -0.72
C LEU A 12 0.68 0.07 -1.03
N SER A 13 -0.11 -0.69 -0.29
CA SER A 13 -0.22 -2.15 -0.39
C SER A 13 -1.65 -2.53 -0.81
N PRO A 14 -2.00 -2.46 -2.11
CA PRO A 14 -3.37 -2.69 -2.56
C PRO A 14 -3.82 -4.13 -2.30
N HIS A 15 -2.89 -5.09 -2.15
CA HIS A 15 -3.18 -6.47 -1.77
C HIS A 15 -3.86 -6.65 -0.41
N LYS A 16 -3.87 -5.61 0.44
CA LYS A 16 -4.62 -5.60 1.71
C LYS A 16 -6.08 -5.18 1.55
N LEU A 17 -6.49 -4.76 0.35
CA LEU A 17 -7.86 -4.37 0.05
C LEU A 17 -8.65 -5.55 -0.51
N LEU A 18 -9.97 -5.50 -0.37
CA LEU A 18 -10.87 -6.44 -1.02
C LEU A 18 -10.69 -6.38 -2.53
N GLY A 19 -10.51 -7.55 -3.17
CA GLY A 19 -10.19 -7.64 -4.61
C GLY A 19 -8.74 -7.27 -4.97
N GLY A 20 -7.93 -6.88 -3.99
CA GLY A 20 -6.53 -6.52 -4.15
C GLY A 20 -5.50 -7.65 -4.23
N PRO A 21 -5.72 -8.91 -3.80
CA PRO A 21 -4.71 -9.95 -3.93
C PRO A 21 -4.15 -10.07 -5.36
N ALA A 22 -2.82 -10.25 -5.46
CA ALA A 22 -2.07 -10.24 -6.73
C ALA A 22 -2.11 -8.92 -7.53
N SER A 23 -2.31 -7.79 -6.85
CA SER A 23 -1.98 -6.45 -7.33
C SER A 23 -0.50 -6.12 -7.13
N CYS A 24 -0.01 -5.07 -7.81
CA CYS A 24 1.31 -4.50 -7.54
C CYS A 24 1.28 -3.55 -6.33
N GLY A 25 2.44 -3.25 -5.75
CA GLY A 25 2.59 -2.11 -4.84
C GLY A 25 2.56 -0.79 -5.60
N LEU A 26 2.24 0.30 -4.91
CA LEU A 26 2.30 1.65 -5.48
C LEU A 26 3.18 2.53 -4.58
N LEU A 27 4.17 3.19 -5.16
CA LEU A 27 5.00 4.16 -4.46
C LEU A 27 4.62 5.57 -4.96
N ALA A 28 4.22 6.43 -4.04
CA ALA A 28 4.10 7.86 -4.28
C ALA A 28 5.26 8.56 -3.56
N ILE A 29 6.01 9.41 -4.27
CA ILE A 29 7.17 10.12 -3.72
C ILE A 29 7.20 11.54 -4.28
N LYS A 30 7.60 12.52 -3.45
CA LYS A 30 7.78 13.90 -3.91
C LYS A 30 8.86 13.95 -5.00
N LYS A 31 8.54 14.61 -6.11
CA LYS A 31 9.45 14.71 -7.28
C LYS A 31 10.81 15.32 -6.94
N GLU A 32 10.86 16.26 -6.00
CA GLU A 32 12.10 16.91 -5.55
C GLU A 32 13.09 15.94 -4.88
N LEU A 33 12.62 14.78 -4.42
CA LEU A 33 13.46 13.73 -3.84
C LEU A 33 14.04 12.79 -4.90
N LEU A 34 13.54 12.85 -6.14
CA LEU A 34 14.06 12.08 -7.27
C LEU A 34 15.17 12.88 -7.96
N ASN A 35 16.36 12.87 -7.36
CA ASN A 35 17.51 13.68 -7.77
C ASN A 35 18.63 12.89 -8.50
N SER A 36 18.36 11.65 -8.89
CA SER A 36 19.30 10.78 -9.59
C SER A 36 18.89 10.60 -11.05
N ASP A 37 19.85 10.69 -11.96
CA ASP A 37 19.71 10.32 -13.38
C ASP A 37 20.05 8.84 -13.63
N VAL A 38 20.26 8.06 -12.56
CA VAL A 38 20.60 6.64 -12.59
C VAL A 38 19.52 5.86 -11.82
N PRO A 39 18.98 4.76 -12.38
CA PRO A 39 17.91 4.00 -11.74
C PRO A 39 18.42 3.22 -10.52
N THR A 40 17.54 2.95 -9.56
CA THR A 40 17.87 2.03 -8.44
C THR A 40 18.25 0.63 -8.97
N PHE A 41 17.51 0.15 -9.97
CA PHE A 41 17.77 -1.10 -10.66
C PHE A 41 17.77 -0.90 -12.17
N ALA A 42 18.93 -1.06 -12.80
CA ALA A 42 19.04 -0.99 -14.25
C ALA A 42 18.44 -2.25 -14.92
N ALA A 43 17.53 -2.07 -15.86
CA ALA A 43 16.91 -3.15 -16.62
C ALA A 43 16.40 -2.63 -17.98
N GLY A 44 15.91 -3.53 -18.84
CA GLY A 44 15.15 -3.12 -20.02
C GLY A 44 13.98 -2.22 -19.60
N GLY A 45 13.73 -1.14 -20.32
CA GLY A 45 12.73 -0.14 -19.93
C GLY A 45 13.30 1.06 -19.16
N THR A 46 14.46 0.97 -18.49
CA THR A 46 15.13 2.14 -17.89
C THR A 46 16.22 2.74 -18.78
N VAL A 47 16.65 1.99 -19.80
CA VAL A 47 17.71 2.35 -20.75
C VAL A 47 17.12 2.97 -22.02
N ALA A 48 17.53 4.18 -22.37
CA ALA A 48 17.15 4.88 -23.60
C ALA A 48 17.99 4.41 -24.81
N TYR A 49 19.27 4.12 -24.59
CA TYR A 49 20.20 3.66 -25.63
C TYR A 49 21.27 2.74 -25.03
N ALA A 50 21.65 1.70 -25.75
CA ALA A 50 22.74 0.80 -25.38
C ALA A 50 23.57 0.42 -26.61
N SER A 51 24.89 0.41 -26.46
CA SER A 51 25.86 -0.08 -27.43
C SER A 51 26.96 -0.88 -26.71
N ARG A 52 27.98 -1.32 -27.46
CA ARG A 52 29.13 -2.00 -26.85
C ARG A 52 29.99 -1.04 -26.03
N GLU A 53 29.95 0.24 -26.37
CA GLU A 53 30.78 1.30 -25.80
C GLU A 53 30.12 1.96 -24.57
N GLY A 54 28.82 1.77 -24.36
CA GLY A 54 28.13 2.32 -23.20
C GLY A 54 26.60 2.28 -23.28
N HIS A 55 25.96 3.02 -22.39
CA HIS A 55 24.50 3.15 -22.33
C HIS A 55 24.10 4.55 -21.87
N VAL A 56 22.84 4.91 -22.15
CA VAL A 56 22.18 6.13 -21.70
C VAL A 56 20.86 5.73 -21.06
N PHE A 57 20.62 6.14 -19.82
CA PHE A 57 19.33 5.92 -19.15
C PHE A 57 18.26 6.93 -19.61
N LEU A 58 17.00 6.59 -19.36
CA LEU A 58 15.90 7.53 -19.50
C LEU A 58 16.08 8.71 -18.52
N LYS A 59 15.49 9.86 -18.86
CA LYS A 59 15.50 11.05 -17.99
C LYS A 59 14.18 11.27 -17.25
N ASN A 60 13.19 10.42 -17.50
CA ASN A 60 11.93 10.46 -16.77
C ASN A 60 12.13 9.71 -15.44
N PRO A 61 11.96 10.38 -14.29
CA PRO A 61 12.28 9.79 -12.99
C PRO A 61 11.32 8.64 -12.60
N GLU A 62 10.09 8.61 -13.11
CA GLU A 62 9.16 7.50 -12.87
C GLU A 62 9.60 6.27 -13.68
N GLN A 63 9.88 6.44 -14.98
CA GLN A 63 10.31 5.35 -15.86
C GLN A 63 11.67 4.77 -15.47
N LEU A 64 12.54 5.57 -14.84
CA LEU A 64 13.81 5.08 -14.28
C LEU A 64 13.58 3.99 -13.22
N GLU A 65 12.48 4.04 -12.48
CA GLU A 65 12.21 3.11 -11.38
C GLU A 65 11.24 1.97 -11.78
N GLU A 66 10.85 1.88 -13.05
CA GLU A 66 9.96 0.86 -13.60
C GLU A 66 10.68 -0.17 -14.48
N GLY A 67 11.92 -0.53 -14.11
CA GLY A 67 12.73 -1.48 -14.85
C GLY A 67 12.06 -2.84 -15.05
N GLY A 68 12.08 -3.32 -16.30
CA GLY A 68 11.47 -4.57 -16.73
C GLY A 68 10.10 -4.36 -17.38
N THR A 69 9.37 -5.46 -17.55
CA THR A 69 7.96 -5.40 -17.97
C THR A 69 7.11 -4.99 -16.77
N PRO A 70 6.39 -3.86 -16.82
CA PRO A 70 5.59 -3.43 -15.68
C PRO A 70 4.44 -4.42 -15.41
N PRO A 71 3.96 -4.51 -14.16
CA PRO A 71 2.90 -5.43 -13.78
C PRO A 71 1.52 -4.89 -14.22
N ILE A 72 1.25 -4.81 -15.53
CA ILE A 72 0.04 -4.18 -16.11
C ILE A 72 -1.25 -4.70 -15.45
N ILE A 73 -1.41 -6.03 -15.37
CA ILE A 73 -2.58 -6.64 -14.73
C ILE A 73 -2.62 -6.36 -13.22
N GLY A 74 -1.45 -6.33 -12.57
CA GLY A 74 -1.34 -5.98 -11.16
C GLY A 74 -1.78 -4.54 -10.88
N LEU A 75 -1.45 -3.61 -11.77
CA LEU A 75 -1.85 -2.21 -11.70
C LEU A 75 -3.35 -2.04 -11.93
N MET A 76 -3.92 -2.74 -12.92
CA MET A 76 -5.38 -2.76 -13.14
C MET A 76 -6.13 -3.27 -11.90
N ARG A 77 -5.64 -4.35 -11.27
CA ARG A 77 -6.21 -4.87 -10.01
C ARG A 77 -6.10 -3.87 -8.87
N ALA A 78 -4.94 -3.22 -8.71
CA ALA A 78 -4.76 -2.17 -7.71
C ALA A 78 -5.80 -1.04 -7.89
N ASN A 79 -5.99 -0.58 -9.12
CA ASN A 79 -6.98 0.45 -9.45
C ASN A 79 -8.41 0.02 -9.07
N LEU A 80 -8.84 -1.18 -9.47
CA LEU A 80 -10.17 -1.70 -9.17
C LEU A 80 -10.40 -1.89 -7.67
N ALA A 81 -9.40 -2.38 -6.93
CA ALA A 81 -9.50 -2.56 -5.48
C ALA A 81 -9.71 -1.20 -4.75
N TYR A 82 -9.01 -0.16 -5.18
CA TYR A 82 -9.21 1.20 -4.66
C TYR A 82 -10.55 1.80 -5.09
N ALA A 83 -10.98 1.57 -6.33
CA ALA A 83 -12.29 2.01 -6.81
C ALA A 83 -13.42 1.41 -5.96
N LEU A 84 -13.38 0.10 -5.71
CA LEU A 84 -14.35 -0.60 -4.86
C LEU A 84 -14.37 -0.04 -3.44
N ARG A 85 -13.19 0.12 -2.80
CA ARG A 85 -13.10 0.73 -1.46
C ARG A 85 -13.77 2.11 -1.42
N ASN A 86 -13.51 2.93 -2.43
CA ASN A 86 -14.06 4.29 -2.51
C ASN A 86 -15.57 4.28 -2.76
N GLU A 87 -16.08 3.35 -3.56
CA GLU A 87 -17.51 3.16 -3.83
C GLU A 87 -18.27 2.72 -2.56
N VAL A 88 -17.70 1.79 -1.77
CA VAL A 88 -18.29 1.36 -0.49
C VAL A 88 -18.28 2.51 0.53
N GLY A 89 -17.22 3.32 0.53
CA GLY A 89 -17.06 4.50 1.38
C GLY A 89 -16.45 4.21 2.75
N PHE A 90 -15.60 5.12 3.21
CA PHE A 90 -14.82 4.94 4.45
C PHE A 90 -15.68 4.87 5.71
N GLU A 91 -16.72 5.68 5.82
CA GLU A 91 -17.60 5.68 7.00
C GLU A 91 -18.36 4.35 7.15
N ARG A 92 -18.81 3.78 6.02
CA ARG A 92 -19.49 2.49 6.01
C ARG A 92 -18.54 1.37 6.43
N ILE A 93 -17.32 1.36 5.88
CA ILE A 93 -16.27 0.40 6.25
C ILE A 93 -15.97 0.52 7.74
N LYS A 94 -15.71 1.75 8.22
CA LYS A 94 -15.42 2.02 9.62
C LYS A 94 -16.54 1.57 10.55
N SER A 95 -17.79 1.89 10.24
CA SER A 95 -18.93 1.49 11.07
C SER A 95 -19.05 -0.03 11.18
N ALA A 96 -18.86 -0.77 10.09
CA ALA A 96 -18.92 -2.23 10.09
C ALA A 96 -17.73 -2.83 10.85
N GLU A 97 -16.53 -2.29 10.66
CA GLU A 97 -15.33 -2.68 11.39
C GLU A 97 -15.46 -2.45 12.90
N ASP A 98 -15.98 -1.29 13.31
CA ASP A 98 -16.20 -0.96 14.72
C ASP A 98 -17.26 -1.86 15.36
N GLU A 99 -18.30 -2.26 14.63
CA GLU A 99 -19.33 -3.20 15.10
C GLU A 99 -18.75 -4.59 15.33
N LEU A 100 -18.03 -5.14 14.35
CA LEU A 100 -17.39 -6.44 14.45
C LEU A 100 -16.31 -6.47 15.54
N ALA A 101 -15.53 -5.39 15.67
CA ALA A 101 -14.52 -5.27 16.73
C ALA A 101 -15.15 -5.30 18.12
N ARG A 102 -16.23 -4.54 18.36
CA ARG A 102 -16.94 -4.55 19.64
C ARG A 102 -17.48 -5.92 20.00
N LEU A 103 -18.10 -6.60 19.03
CA LEU A 103 -18.61 -7.96 19.22
C LEU A 103 -17.47 -8.93 19.57
N PHE A 104 -16.38 -8.90 18.80
CA PHE A 104 -15.25 -9.79 19.06
C PHE A 104 -14.64 -9.52 20.44
N GLU A 105 -14.44 -8.25 20.83
CA GLU A 105 -13.88 -7.90 22.12
C GLU A 105 -14.78 -8.27 23.31
N SER A 106 -16.11 -8.15 23.17
CA SER A 106 -17.03 -8.53 24.24
C SER A 106 -17.00 -10.02 24.50
N GLU A 107 -16.99 -10.84 23.44
CA GLU A 107 -16.89 -12.29 23.56
C GLU A 107 -15.51 -12.71 24.08
N LEU A 108 -14.43 -12.10 23.57
CA LEU A 108 -13.07 -12.40 24.01
C LEU A 108 -12.85 -12.08 25.50
N ALA A 109 -13.46 -11.00 25.99
CA ALA A 109 -13.38 -10.60 27.40
C ALA A 109 -14.11 -11.55 28.36
N SER A 110 -14.95 -12.45 27.85
CA SER A 110 -15.63 -13.48 28.66
C SER A 110 -14.76 -14.72 28.92
N ILE A 111 -13.56 -14.78 28.33
CA ILE A 111 -12.63 -15.91 28.44
C ILE A 111 -11.44 -15.49 29.31
N ASP A 112 -11.43 -15.93 30.57
CA ASP A 112 -10.46 -15.48 31.59
C ASP A 112 -9.00 -15.85 31.24
N GLU A 113 -8.79 -16.94 30.51
CA GLU A 113 -7.47 -17.43 30.11
C GLU A 113 -6.85 -16.63 28.94
N VAL A 114 -7.66 -15.85 28.22
CA VAL A 114 -7.20 -15.11 27.05
C VAL A 114 -6.60 -13.76 27.43
N ILE A 115 -5.37 -13.53 26.97
CA ILE A 115 -4.69 -12.25 27.16
C ILE A 115 -4.86 -11.40 25.90
N ASN A 116 -5.70 -10.37 25.97
CA ASN A 116 -5.89 -9.40 24.88
C ASN A 116 -4.87 -8.25 24.94
N TYR A 117 -4.10 -8.06 23.86
CA TYR A 117 -3.09 -7.00 23.72
C TYR A 117 -3.59 -5.74 23.02
N ALA A 118 -4.85 -5.70 22.58
CA ALA A 118 -5.40 -4.54 21.93
C ALA A 118 -5.49 -3.35 22.93
N PRO A 119 -4.99 -2.16 22.54
CA PRO A 119 -5.07 -0.98 23.40
C PRO A 119 -6.53 -0.57 23.64
N LYS A 120 -6.89 -0.36 24.90
CA LYS A 120 -8.24 0.03 25.33
C LYS A 120 -8.36 1.55 25.40
N GLY A 121 -9.51 2.09 24.99
CA GLY A 121 -9.84 3.51 25.15
C GLY A 121 -9.16 4.48 24.16
N ALA A 122 -8.49 3.98 23.13
CA ALA A 122 -7.88 4.79 22.07
C ALA A 122 -8.44 4.42 20.69
N PRO A 123 -8.59 5.38 19.76
CA PRO A 123 -8.93 5.08 18.37
C PRO A 123 -7.89 4.13 17.75
N ARG A 124 -8.35 3.03 17.15
CA ARG A 124 -7.50 2.03 16.50
C ARG A 124 -8.23 1.33 15.35
N LEU A 125 -7.46 0.68 14.49
CA LEU A 125 -7.99 -0.30 13.53
C LEU A 125 -8.45 -1.57 14.26
N PRO A 126 -9.41 -2.34 13.71
CA PRO A 126 -9.98 -3.55 14.30
C PRO A 126 -9.02 -4.77 14.22
N ILE A 127 -7.73 -4.57 14.52
CA ILE A 127 -6.71 -5.61 14.54
C ILE A 127 -6.48 -5.98 16.01
N ILE A 128 -6.73 -7.23 16.37
CA ILE A 128 -6.72 -7.70 17.76
C ILE A 128 -5.77 -8.89 17.87
N SER A 129 -4.67 -8.68 18.58
CA SER A 129 -3.72 -9.73 18.92
C SER A 129 -3.99 -10.21 20.34
N PHE A 130 -3.99 -11.53 20.55
CA PHE A 130 -4.25 -12.15 21.85
C PHE A 130 -3.51 -13.48 21.96
N ASN A 131 -3.31 -13.94 23.20
CA ASN A 131 -2.83 -15.29 23.49
C ASN A 131 -3.97 -16.14 24.06
N VAL A 132 -3.90 -17.44 23.75
CA VAL A 132 -4.72 -18.53 24.30
C VAL A 132 -3.83 -19.47 25.10
#